data_AF-A0A3A0EGY6-F1
#
_entry.id   AF-A0A3A0EGY6-F1
#
_cell.length_a   1.000
_cell.length_b   1.000
_cell.length_c   1.000
_cell.angle_alpha   90.00
_cell.angle_beta   90.00
_cell.angle_gamma   90.00
#
_symmetry.space_group_name_H-M   'P 1'
#
loop_
_entity.id
_entity.type
_entity.pdbx_description
1 polymer ?
#
loop_
_entity_poly.entity_id
_entity_poly.type
_entity_poly.pdbx_seq_one_letter_code
_entity_poly.pdbx_strand_id
1 'polypeptide(L)'
;MNDDYPHPAAPARPPNEVMRRNIRHLSADVITLAGLQAELLKVDLRDWSKAIVRAAIAAVAAVVLLLASLPALIIGLGYLLSETTDLGRGASVLIVAGCFIAAAAVCGGLAVWSLKRDRGMLQPFREELRRNVQWLKDVLSDPAAAEASATISR
;
A
#
# COMPACT_ATOMS: atom_id res chain seq x y z
N MET A 1 26.63 39.31 -68.11
CA MET A 1 25.38 39.83 -67.53
C MET A 1 25.14 38.99 -66.29
N ASN A 2 25.70 39.42 -65.15
CA ASN A 2 25.58 38.70 -63.88
C ASN A 2 24.50 39.39 -63.05
N ASP A 3 23.34 38.74 -62.93
CA ASP A 3 22.25 39.18 -62.07
C ASP A 3 22.50 38.68 -60.64
N ASP A 4 23.16 39.52 -59.85
CA ASP A 4 23.38 39.34 -58.43
C ASP A 4 22.11 39.83 -57.70
N TYR A 5 21.10 38.95 -57.58
CA TYR A 5 19.92 39.23 -56.76
C TYR A 5 20.23 38.91 -55.29
N PRO A 6 20.15 39.88 -54.35
CA PRO A 6 20.29 39.58 -52.94
C PRO A 6 19.12 38.72 -52.47
N HIS A 7 19.41 37.49 -52.05
CA HIS A 7 18.45 36.65 -51.32
C HIS A 7 17.97 37.39 -50.06
N PRO A 8 16.66 37.61 -49.86
CA PRO A 8 16.16 38.11 -48.58
C PRO A 8 16.43 37.04 -47.52
N ALA A 9 17.25 37.39 -46.53
CA ALA A 9 17.47 36.55 -45.36
C ALA A 9 16.11 36.27 -44.70
N ALA A 10 15.71 35.00 -44.67
CA ALA A 10 14.50 34.59 -43.96
C ALA A 10 14.60 35.10 -42.51
N PRO A 11 13.55 35.73 -41.96
CA PRO A 11 13.60 36.25 -40.60
C PRO A 11 13.91 35.11 -39.65
N ALA A 12 15.05 35.19 -38.96
CA ALA A 12 15.43 34.26 -37.93
C ALA A 12 14.36 34.31 -36.83
N ARG A 13 13.52 33.27 -36.77
CA ARG A 13 12.47 33.19 -35.73
C ARG A 13 13.14 33.31 -34.36
N PRO A 14 12.57 34.11 -33.45
CA PRO A 14 13.20 34.35 -32.18
C PRO A 14 13.31 33.01 -31.42
N PRO A 15 14.47 32.71 -30.80
CA PRO A 15 14.75 31.41 -30.17
C PRO A 15 13.69 30.96 -29.14
N ASN A 16 12.95 31.91 -28.57
CA ASN A 16 11.90 31.69 -27.59
C ASN A 16 10.66 30.96 -28.13
N GLU A 17 10.31 31.11 -29.42
CA GLU A 17 9.16 30.43 -30.03
C GLU A 17 9.44 28.96 -30.28
N VAL A 18 10.64 28.63 -30.76
CA VAL A 18 11.06 27.25 -31.02
C VAL A 18 11.16 26.48 -29.70
N MET A 19 11.72 27.10 -28.65
CA MET A 19 11.79 26.52 -27.31
C MET A 19 10.39 26.28 -26.71
N ARG A 20 9.48 27.27 -26.79
CA ARG A 20 8.09 27.10 -26.30
C ARG A 20 7.33 25.98 -27.02
N ARG A 21 7.57 25.79 -28.32
CA ARG A 21 6.94 24.72 -29.10
C ARG A 21 7.45 23.34 -28.68
N ASN A 22 8.76 23.21 -28.45
CA ASN A 22 9.35 21.95 -28.02
C ASN A 22 8.88 21.56 -26.60
N ILE A 23 8.82 22.52 -25.67
CA ILE A 23 8.29 22.29 -24.31
C ILE A 23 6.82 21.85 -24.35
N ARG A 24 5.99 22.46 -25.21
CA ARG A 24 4.60 22.03 -25.40
C ARG A 24 4.49 20.60 -25.93
N HIS A 25 5.34 20.21 -26.86
CA HIS A 25 5.33 18.85 -27.42
C HIS A 25 5.74 17.81 -26.37
N LEU A 26 6.78 18.10 -25.60
CA LEU A 26 7.24 17.23 -24.51
C LEU A 26 6.17 17.09 -23.41
N SER A 27 5.51 18.19 -23.03
CA SER A 27 4.42 18.15 -22.06
C SER A 27 3.23 17.31 -22.53
N ALA A 28 2.92 17.35 -23.84
CA ALA A 28 1.86 16.52 -24.41
C ALA A 28 2.24 15.04 -24.36
N ASP A 29 3.47 14.69 -24.72
CA ASP A 29 3.97 13.31 -24.70
C ASP A 29 4.01 12.74 -23.26
N VAL A 30 4.40 13.53 -22.27
CA VAL A 30 4.39 13.14 -20.83
C VAL A 30 2.97 12.90 -20.32
N ILE A 31 2.01 13.75 -20.68
CA ILE A 31 0.58 13.56 -20.30
C ILE A 31 0.03 12.29 -20.94
N THR A 32 0.37 12.02 -22.20
CA THR A 32 -0.03 10.78 -22.89
C THR A 32 0.59 9.54 -22.23
N LEU A 33 1.88 9.60 -21.86
CA LEU A 33 2.55 8.52 -21.14
C LEU A 33 1.96 8.28 -19.73
N ALA A 34 1.61 9.35 -19.01
CA ALA A 34 0.98 9.26 -17.69
C ALA A 34 -0.42 8.64 -17.76
N GLY A 35 -1.19 8.94 -18.82
CA GLY A 35 -2.49 8.30 -19.06
C GLY A 35 -2.36 6.78 -19.28
N LEU A 36 -1.35 6.36 -20.03
CA LEU A 36 -1.04 4.94 -20.25
C LEU A 36 -0.58 4.24 -18.96
N GLN A 37 0.27 4.89 -18.16
CA GLN A 37 0.70 4.33 -16.87
C GLN A 37 -0.45 4.25 -15.85
N ALA A 38 -1.40 5.19 -15.88
CA ALA A 38 -2.60 5.13 -15.06
C ALA A 38 -3.51 3.96 -15.48
N GLU A 39 -3.56 3.61 -16.77
CA GLU A 39 -4.32 2.46 -17.27
C GLU A 39 -3.70 1.13 -16.84
N LEU A 40 -2.36 1.02 -16.89
CA LEU A 40 -1.62 -0.12 -16.31
C LEU A 40 -1.85 -0.24 -14.79
N LEU A 41 -1.73 0.87 -14.05
CA LEU A 41 -1.98 0.90 -12.61
C LEU A 41 -3.39 0.42 -12.26
N LYS A 42 -4.39 0.80 -13.07
CA LYS A 42 -5.78 0.39 -12.89
C LYS A 42 -5.96 -1.12 -13.09
N VAL A 43 -5.28 -1.71 -14.07
CA VAL A 43 -5.29 -3.16 -14.31
C VAL A 43 -4.60 -3.87 -13.15
N ASP A 44 -3.44 -3.40 -12.72
CA ASP A 44 -2.70 -3.96 -11.59
C ASP A 44 -3.51 -3.92 -10.28
N LEU A 45 -4.16 -2.78 -9.99
CA LEU A 45 -5.07 -2.64 -8.85
C LEU A 45 -6.26 -3.61 -8.91
N ARG A 46 -6.80 -3.85 -10.11
CA ARG A 46 -7.93 -4.78 -10.29
C ARG A 46 -7.52 -6.23 -10.01
N ASP A 47 -6.33 -6.62 -10.43
CA ASP A 47 -5.86 -7.98 -10.23
C ASP A 47 -5.36 -8.19 -8.79
N TRP A 48 -4.73 -7.18 -8.18
CA TRP A 48 -4.41 -7.14 -6.75
C TRP A 48 -5.66 -7.22 -5.88
N SER A 49 -6.70 -6.42 -6.17
CA SER A 49 -7.92 -6.40 -5.37
C SER A 49 -8.64 -7.75 -5.35
N LYS A 50 -8.68 -8.47 -6.48
CA LYS A 50 -9.25 -9.83 -6.51
C LYS A 50 -8.46 -10.81 -5.65
N ALA A 51 -7.13 -10.74 -5.68
CA ALA A 51 -6.27 -11.59 -4.86
C ALA A 51 -6.45 -11.27 -3.37
N ILE A 52 -6.47 -9.97 -3.01
CA ILE A 52 -6.69 -9.50 -1.64
C ILE A 52 -8.07 -9.91 -1.13
N VAL A 53 -9.13 -9.79 -1.94
CA VAL A 53 -10.49 -10.18 -1.53
C VAL A 53 -10.56 -11.67 -1.22
N ARG A 54 -9.96 -12.53 -2.05
CA ARG A 54 -9.91 -13.98 -1.78
C ARG A 54 -9.14 -14.29 -0.50
N ALA A 55 -7.97 -13.67 -0.33
CA ALA A 55 -7.16 -13.83 0.88
C ALA A 55 -7.90 -13.33 2.14
N ALA A 56 -8.60 -12.20 2.04
CA ALA A 56 -9.39 -11.64 3.12
C ALA A 56 -10.56 -12.54 3.50
N ILE A 57 -11.30 -13.09 2.53
CA ILE A 57 -12.39 -14.05 2.79
C ILE A 57 -11.84 -15.31 3.48
N ALA A 58 -10.73 -15.85 2.98
CA ALA A 58 -10.10 -17.02 3.59
C ALA A 58 -9.62 -16.73 5.03
N ALA A 59 -9.02 -15.57 5.27
CA ALA A 59 -8.58 -15.14 6.60
C ALA A 59 -9.77 -14.98 7.56
N VAL A 60 -10.86 -14.33 7.12
CA VAL A 60 -12.07 -14.18 7.93
C VAL A 60 -12.68 -15.55 8.24
N ALA A 61 -12.80 -16.43 7.24
CA ALA A 61 -13.31 -17.79 7.44
C ALA A 61 -12.45 -18.57 8.44
N ALA A 62 -11.13 -18.48 8.34
CA ALA A 62 -10.21 -19.13 9.28
C ALA A 62 -10.39 -18.61 10.70
N VAL A 63 -10.52 -17.28 10.89
CA VAL A 63 -10.76 -16.68 12.21
C VAL A 63 -12.10 -17.15 12.78
N VAL A 64 -13.17 -17.15 11.98
CA VAL A 64 -14.49 -17.62 12.41
C VAL A 64 -14.45 -19.08 12.82
N LEU A 65 -13.86 -19.95 12.01
CA LEU A 65 -13.72 -21.38 12.32
C LEU A 65 -12.90 -21.61 13.59
N LEU A 66 -11.80 -20.87 13.75
CA LEU A 66 -10.95 -20.96 14.93
C LEU A 66 -11.74 -20.55 16.18
N LEU A 67 -12.42 -19.40 16.14
CA LEU A 67 -13.24 -18.92 17.27
C LEU A 67 -14.40 -19.88 17.58
N ALA A 68 -15.06 -20.45 16.56
CA ALA A 68 -16.14 -21.41 16.74
C ALA A 68 -15.65 -22.74 17.33
N SER A 69 -14.42 -23.17 17.00
CA SER A 69 -13.84 -24.42 17.51
C SER A 69 -13.34 -24.32 18.95
N LEU A 70 -13.00 -23.13 19.44
CA LEU A 70 -12.41 -22.92 20.76
C LEU A 70 -13.31 -23.43 21.92
N PRO A 71 -14.61 -23.12 22.00
CA PRO A 71 -15.47 -23.65 23.06
C PRO A 71 -15.55 -25.17 23.05
N ALA A 72 -15.64 -25.79 21.86
CA ALA A 72 -15.67 -27.24 21.72
C ALA A 72 -14.36 -27.88 22.20
N LEU A 73 -13.22 -27.27 21.88
CA LEU A 73 -11.91 -27.71 22.33
C LEU A 73 -11.76 -27.58 23.85
N ILE A 74 -12.18 -26.45 24.44
CA ILE A 74 -12.13 -26.22 25.89
C ILE A 74 -12.98 -27.26 26.64
N ILE A 75 -14.20 -27.52 26.16
CA ILE A 75 -15.08 -28.53 26.75
C ILE A 75 -14.44 -29.91 26.61
N GLY A 76 -14.00 -30.30 25.41
CA GLY A 76 -13.40 -31.62 25.17
C GLY A 76 -12.17 -31.89 26.03
N LEU A 77 -11.26 -30.91 26.12
CA LEU A 77 -10.08 -30.99 26.99
C LEU A 77 -10.45 -30.99 28.48
N GLY A 78 -11.47 -30.23 28.88
CA GLY A 78 -11.97 -30.24 30.25
C GLY A 78 -12.56 -31.59 30.66
N TYR A 79 -13.28 -32.25 29.76
CA TYR A 79 -13.76 -33.62 29.96
C TYR A 79 -12.60 -34.61 30.08
N LEU A 80 -11.65 -34.56 29.14
CA LEU A 80 -10.47 -35.43 29.17
C LEU A 80 -9.66 -35.26 30.46
N LEU A 81 -9.50 -34.02 30.94
CA LEU A 81 -8.84 -33.74 32.21
C LEU A 81 -9.62 -34.31 33.40
N SER A 82 -10.95 -34.23 33.38
CA SER A 82 -11.79 -34.82 34.44
C SER A 82 -11.80 -36.35 34.45
N GLU A 83 -11.51 -36.99 33.32
CA GLU A 83 -11.42 -38.46 33.24
C GLU A 83 -10.06 -38.99 33.70
N THR A 84 -9.01 -38.17 33.58
CA THR A 84 -7.64 -38.54 33.94
C THR A 84 -7.25 -38.11 35.35
N THR A 85 -8.13 -37.41 36.07
CA THR A 85 -7.91 -36.89 37.42
C THR A 85 -9.17 -37.04 38.27
N ASP A 86 -9.06 -36.95 39.59
CA ASP A 86 -10.22 -36.92 40.50
C ASP A 86 -10.94 -35.55 40.54
N LEU A 87 -10.65 -34.66 39.58
CA LEU A 87 -11.27 -33.33 39.52
C LEU A 87 -12.70 -33.43 38.98
N GLY A 88 -13.63 -32.75 39.66
CA GLY A 88 -14.99 -32.60 39.14
C GLY A 88 -15.01 -31.94 37.76
N ARG A 89 -15.96 -32.34 36.90
CA ARG A 89 -16.10 -31.85 35.51
C ARG A 89 -16.07 -30.33 35.39
N GLY A 90 -16.78 -29.63 36.29
CA GLY A 90 -16.81 -28.17 36.31
C GLY A 90 -15.45 -27.55 36.58
N ALA A 91 -14.70 -28.08 37.56
CA ALA A 91 -13.36 -27.60 37.89
C ALA A 91 -12.38 -27.83 36.72
N SER A 92 -12.45 -28.99 36.09
CA SER A 92 -11.59 -29.35 34.95
C SER A 92 -11.79 -28.43 33.74
N VAL A 93 -13.05 -28.13 33.37
CA VAL A 93 -13.37 -27.19 32.28
C VAL A 93 -12.90 -25.77 32.62
N LEU A 94 -13.08 -25.32 33.88
CA LEU A 94 -12.62 -24.00 34.30
C LEU A 94 -11.10 -23.86 34.27
N ILE A 95 -10.35 -24.89 34.69
CA ILE A 95 -8.88 -24.90 34.62
C ILE A 95 -8.42 -24.77 33.18
N VAL A 96 -8.95 -25.60 32.27
CA VAL A 96 -8.62 -25.55 30.85
C VAL A 96 -8.96 -24.18 30.25
N ALA A 97 -10.16 -23.66 30.50
CA ALA A 97 -10.56 -22.33 30.03
C ALA A 97 -9.60 -21.24 30.55
N GLY A 98 -9.22 -21.31 31.84
CA GLY A 98 -8.26 -20.42 32.45
C GLY A 98 -6.88 -20.45 31.77
N CYS A 99 -6.38 -21.63 31.42
CA CYS A 99 -5.13 -21.78 30.67
C CYS A 99 -5.20 -21.13 29.28
N PHE A 100 -6.31 -21.31 28.55
CA PHE A 100 -6.51 -20.67 27.24
C PHE A 100 -6.56 -19.14 27.36
N ILE A 101 -7.27 -18.61 28.37
CA ILE A 101 -7.33 -17.16 28.63
C ILE A 101 -5.95 -16.61 28.97
N ALA A 102 -5.19 -17.29 29.83
CA ALA A 102 -3.83 -16.89 30.19
C ALA A 102 -2.91 -16.88 28.97
N ALA A 103 -2.94 -17.92 28.14
CA ALA A 103 -2.17 -17.99 26.90
C ALA A 103 -2.56 -16.86 25.93
N ALA A 104 -3.86 -16.60 25.75
CA ALA A 104 -4.36 -15.51 24.92
C ALA A 104 -3.91 -14.13 25.44
N ALA A 105 -3.92 -13.92 26.75
CA ALA A 105 -3.45 -12.67 27.36
C ALA A 105 -1.94 -12.46 27.15
N VAL A 106 -1.12 -13.52 27.26
CA VAL A 106 0.32 -13.45 26.99
C VAL A 106 0.58 -13.14 25.51
N CYS A 107 -0.03 -13.88 24.59
CA CYS A 107 0.13 -13.65 23.15
C CYS A 107 -0.36 -12.26 22.72
N GLY A 108 -1.54 -11.84 23.21
CA GLY A 108 -2.09 -10.51 22.96
C GLY A 108 -1.21 -9.39 23.54
N GLY A 109 -0.70 -9.60 24.76
CA GLY A 109 0.25 -8.70 25.40
C GLY A 109 1.54 -8.55 24.61
N LEU A 110 2.12 -9.66 24.13
CA LEU A 110 3.32 -9.65 23.29
C LEU A 110 3.08 -8.96 21.95
N ALA A 111 1.93 -9.21 21.31
CA ALA A 111 1.57 -8.54 20.05
C ALA A 111 1.44 -7.02 20.24
N VAL A 112 0.73 -6.57 21.28
CA VAL A 112 0.59 -5.14 21.62
C VAL A 112 1.94 -4.54 22.00
N TRP A 113 2.77 -5.26 22.74
CA TRP A 113 4.11 -4.82 23.11
C TRP A 113 5.02 -4.65 21.89
N SER A 114 5.00 -5.61 20.96
CA SER A 114 5.73 -5.53 19.69
C SER A 114 5.27 -4.32 18.86
N LEU A 115 3.96 -4.11 18.73
CA LEU A 115 3.41 -2.97 18.00
C LEU A 115 3.79 -1.62 18.63
N LYS A 116 3.85 -1.56 19.96
CA LYS A 116 4.27 -0.36 20.70
C LYS A 116 5.77 -0.11 20.61
N ARG A 117 6.57 -1.18 20.54
CA ARG A 117 8.03 -1.10 20.38
C ARG A 117 8.39 -0.61 18.97
N ASP A 118 7.67 -1.08 17.95
CA ASP A 118 7.90 -0.75 16.55
C ASP A 118 7.02 0.40 16.05
N ARG A 119 6.80 1.43 16.88
CA ARG A 119 6.16 2.69 16.43
C ARG A 119 6.92 3.36 15.28
N GLY A 120 8.22 3.04 15.14
CA GLY A 120 9.05 3.46 14.02
C GLY A 120 8.76 2.73 12.71
N MET A 121 8.01 1.61 12.69
CA MET A 121 7.70 0.90 11.45
C MET A 121 6.67 1.65 10.60
N LEU A 122 5.71 2.33 11.24
CA LEU A 122 4.66 3.09 10.56
C LEU A 122 5.09 4.51 10.17
N GLN A 123 6.18 5.03 10.76
CA GLN A 123 6.68 6.36 10.42
C GLN A 123 7.16 6.45 8.96
N PRO A 124 8.04 5.54 8.46
CA PRO A 124 8.45 5.51 7.06
C PRO A 124 7.26 5.43 6.10
N PHE A 125 6.29 4.54 6.34
CA PHE A 125 5.11 4.43 5.50
C PHE A 125 4.26 5.70 5.47
N ARG A 126 4.11 6.40 6.61
CA ARG A 126 3.39 7.67 6.68
C ARG A 126 4.12 8.79 5.96
N GLU A 127 5.43 8.88 6.14
CA GLU A 127 6.28 9.87 5.47
C GLU A 127 6.29 9.65 3.96
N GLU A 128 6.40 8.39 3.51
CA GLU A 128 6.34 8.00 2.10
C GLU A 128 4.98 8.28 1.49
N LEU A 129 3.88 7.92 2.17
CA LEU A 129 2.53 8.19 1.68
C LEU A 129 2.27 9.69 1.56
N ARG A 130 2.68 10.48 2.55
CA ARG A 130 2.56 11.95 2.52
C ARG A 130 3.37 12.55 1.38
N ARG A 131 4.61 12.10 1.19
CA ARG A 131 5.47 12.53 0.08
C ARG A 131 4.86 12.18 -1.28
N ASN A 132 4.33 10.96 -1.43
CA ASN A 132 3.71 10.51 -2.68
C ASN A 132 2.44 11.30 -3.01
N VAL A 133 1.61 11.62 -2.01
CA VAL A 133 0.41 12.46 -2.21
C VAL A 133 0.79 13.90 -2.54
N GLN A 134 1.82 14.46 -1.88
CA GLN A 134 2.27 15.82 -2.17
C GLN A 134 2.86 15.91 -3.58
N TRP A 135 3.71 14.96 -3.97
CA TRP A 135 4.23 14.86 -5.34
C TRP A 135 3.10 14.75 -6.37
N LEU A 136 2.10 13.89 -6.12
CA LEU A 136 0.95 13.76 -7.02
C LEU A 136 0.18 15.08 -7.16
N LYS A 137 0.02 15.82 -6.06
CA LYS A 137 -0.64 17.12 -6.06
C LYS A 137 0.17 18.17 -6.84
N ASP A 138 1.49 18.17 -6.67
CA ASP A 138 2.39 19.12 -7.34
C ASP A 138 2.44 18.84 -8.85
N VAL A 139 2.49 17.56 -9.26
CA VAL A 139 2.40 17.14 -10.67
C VAL A 139 1.06 17.55 -11.31
N LEU A 140 -0.05 17.45 -10.57
CA LEU A 140 -1.37 17.83 -11.07
C LEU A 140 -1.59 19.35 -11.11
N SER A 141 -0.92 20.11 -10.24
CA SER A 141 -1.12 21.57 -10.12
C SER A 141 -0.16 22.37 -11.01
N ASP A 142 1.04 21.87 -11.26
CA ASP A 142 2.03 22.50 -12.14
C ASP A 142 2.91 21.45 -12.85
N PRO A 143 2.60 21.08 -14.10
CA PRO A 143 3.36 20.08 -14.84
C PRO A 143 4.82 20.51 -15.12
N ALA A 144 5.18 21.79 -14.98
CA ALA A 144 6.56 22.26 -15.09
C ALA A 144 7.40 22.02 -13.81
N ALA A 145 6.76 21.86 -12.64
CA ALA A 145 7.44 21.58 -11.37
C ALA A 145 7.92 20.12 -11.25
N ALA A 146 7.29 19.20 -11.99
CA ALA A 146 7.65 17.78 -12.03
C ALA A 146 9.03 17.54 -12.66
N GLU A 147 9.39 18.29 -13.71
CA GLU A 147 10.69 18.19 -14.39
C GLU A 147 11.85 18.71 -13.51
N ALA A 148 11.62 19.72 -12.68
CA ALA A 148 12.62 20.28 -11.78
C ALA A 148 12.98 19.34 -10.61
N SER A 149 12.00 18.60 -10.07
CA SER A 149 12.21 17.69 -8.92
C SER A 149 12.84 16.35 -9.31
N ALA A 150 12.57 15.85 -10.52
CA ALA A 150 13.18 14.61 -11.04
C ALA A 150 14.70 14.74 -11.31
N THR A 151 15.18 15.97 -11.47
CA THR A 151 16.61 16.26 -11.71
C THR A 151 17.41 16.32 -10.39
N ILE A 152 16.75 16.47 -9.24
CA ILE A 152 17.40 16.65 -7.92
C ILE A 152 17.57 15.33 -7.14
N SER A 153 16.81 14.27 -7.48
CA SER A 153 16.92 12.95 -6.80
C SER A 153 17.77 11.90 -7.55
N ARG A 154 18.61 12.33 -8.49
CA ARG A 154 19.50 11.46 -9.28
C ARG A 154 20.95 11.58 -8.83
#